data_AF-A0A363T1U0-F1
#
_entry.id   AF-A0A363T1U0-F1
#
_cell.length_a   1.000
_cell.length_b   1.000
_cell.length_c   1.000
_cell.angle_alpha   90.00
_cell.angle_beta   90.00
_cell.angle_gamma   90.00
#
_symmetry.space_group_name_H-M   'P 1'
#
loop_
_entity.id
_entity.type
_entity.pdbx_description
1 polymer ?
#
loop_
_entity_poly.entity_id
_entity_poly.type
_entity_poly.pdbx_seq_one_letter_code
_entity_poly.pdbx_strand_id
1 'polypeptide(L)'
;MLLQVQNQVIIDLECVRCLNSFQQTFHIDFAELYAFSQRYATDSGLIMPETGIIDLAPVLRDYILLEIPISPLCRPDCKGLCPICGNNLNESICHHDDEPGDPRLSSLKSLLEK
;
A
#
# COMPACT_ATOMS: atom_id res chain seq x y z
N MET A 1 3.70 -17.77 24.28
CA MET A 1 2.40 -17.08 24.38
C MET A 1 1.90 -16.83 22.97
N LEU A 2 0.65 -17.19 22.68
CA LEU A 2 0.03 -16.88 21.40
C LEU A 2 -0.59 -15.48 21.46
N LEU A 3 -0.17 -14.60 20.56
CA LEU A 3 -0.82 -13.32 20.28
C LEU A 3 -1.61 -13.47 18.99
N GLN A 4 -2.92 -13.22 19.04
CA GLN A 4 -3.78 -13.21 17.86
C GLN A 4 -4.45 -11.85 17.74
N VAL A 5 -4.38 -11.25 16.57
CA VAL A 5 -4.92 -9.92 16.30
C VAL A 5 -5.85 -10.01 15.10
N GLN A 6 -7.06 -9.48 15.28
CA GLN A 6 -8.03 -9.23 14.21
C GLN A 6 -8.53 -7.81 14.37
N ASN A 7 -8.15 -6.94 13.44
CA ASN A 7 -8.48 -5.53 13.56
C ASN A 7 -8.71 -4.87 12.20
N GLN A 8 -9.49 -3.79 12.21
CA GLN A 8 -9.54 -2.83 11.12
C GLN A 8 -8.62 -1.66 11.43
N VAL A 9 -7.81 -1.28 10.46
CA VAL A 9 -6.92 -0.11 10.56
C VAL A 9 -7.28 0.89 9.48
N ILE A 10 -7.15 2.18 9.80
CA ILE A 10 -7.28 3.27 8.85
C ILE A 10 -5.88 3.84 8.64
N ILE A 11 -5.46 3.94 7.39
CA ILE A 11 -4.12 4.40 7.01
C ILE A 11 -4.26 5.60 6.10
N ASP A 12 -3.50 6.65 6.40
CA ASP A 12 -3.30 7.78 5.50
C ASP A 12 -2.29 7.39 4.41
N LEU A 13 -2.74 7.42 3.17
CA LEU A 13 -1.96 7.08 1.98
C LEU A 13 -1.92 8.25 1.00
N GLU A 14 -0.99 8.20 0.06
CA GLU A 14 -0.92 9.13 -1.06
C GLU A 14 -1.27 8.40 -2.36
N CYS A 15 -2.15 8.98 -3.15
CA CYS A 15 -2.55 8.38 -4.42
C CYS A 15 -1.42 8.47 -5.45
N VAL A 16 -0.99 7.34 -6.00
CA VAL A 16 0.11 7.33 -6.99
C VAL A 16 -0.22 8.04 -8.31
N ARG A 17 -1.51 8.31 -8.57
CA ARG A 17 -1.96 8.99 -9.80
C ARG A 17 -2.09 10.50 -9.63
N CYS A 18 -2.71 10.96 -8.54
CA CYS A 18 -3.02 12.38 -8.36
C CYS A 18 -2.29 13.05 -7.19
N LEU A 19 -1.52 12.30 -6.41
CA LEU A 19 -0.78 12.75 -5.24
C LEU A 19 -1.64 13.32 -4.09
N ASN A 20 -2.97 13.21 -4.18
CA ASN A 20 -3.84 13.58 -3.07
C ASN A 20 -3.73 12.55 -1.95
N SER A 21 -3.62 13.03 -0.71
CA SER A 21 -3.77 12.19 0.48
C SER A 21 -5.19 11.66 0.59
N PHE A 22 -5.33 10.41 1.01
CA PHE A 22 -6.62 9.78 1.25
C PHE A 22 -6.49 8.70 2.33
N GLN A 23 -7.62 8.38 2.97
CA GLN A 23 -7.68 7.31 3.96
C GLN A 23 -8.24 6.04 3.35
N GLN A 24 -7.62 4.91 3.67
CA GLN A 24 -8.12 3.60 3.30
C GLN A 24 -8.18 2.69 4.53
N THR A 25 -9.26 1.92 4.62
CA THR A 25 -9.44 0.91 5.66
C THR A 25 -8.91 -0.43 5.19
N PHE A 26 -8.09 -1.06 6.02
CA PHE A 26 -7.53 -2.39 5.80
C PHE A 26 -7.93 -3.33 6.92
N HIS A 27 -8.06 -4.60 6.60
CA HIS A 27 -8.30 -5.66 7.57
C HIS A 27 -6.98 -6.38 7.81
N ILE A 28 -6.57 -6.46 9.07
CA ILE A 28 -5.32 -7.10 9.44
C ILE A 28 -5.65 -8.28 10.34
N ASP A 29 -5.17 -9.45 9.93
CA ASP A 29 -5.26 -10.69 10.67
C ASP A 29 -3.87 -11.32 10.74
N PHE A 30 -3.37 -11.51 11.96
CA PHE A 30 -2.16 -12.28 12.17
C PHE A 30 -2.14 -12.98 13.53
N ALA A 31 -1.29 -14.00 13.61
CA ALA A 31 -1.01 -14.73 14.83
C ALA A 31 0.48 -14.96 14.98
N GLU A 32 1.04 -14.59 16.13
CA GLU A 32 2.47 -14.68 16.42
C GLU A 32 2.72 -15.36 17.77
N LEU A 33 3.82 -16.10 17.84
CA LEU A 33 4.24 -16.84 19.03
C LEU A 33 5.43 -16.16 19.70
N TYR A 34 5.19 -15.60 20.89
CA TYR A 34 6.25 -15.08 21.76
C TYR A 34 6.81 -16.20 22.64
N ALA A 35 8.09 -16.50 22.48
CA ALA A 35 8.78 -17.50 23.28
C ALA A 35 9.29 -16.91 24.60
N PHE A 36 9.26 -17.69 25.69
CA PHE A 36 9.80 -17.26 27.00
C PHE A 36 11.32 -17.43 27.11
N SER A 37 11.95 -18.12 26.15
CA SER A 37 13.41 -18.25 26.08
C SER A 37 13.81 -18.46 24.63
N GLN A 38 15.04 -18.05 24.29
CA GLN A 38 15.57 -18.21 22.92
C GLN A 38 15.58 -19.66 22.43
N ARG A 39 15.64 -20.64 23.33
CA ARG A 39 15.61 -22.07 22.96
C ARG A 39 14.31 -22.52 22.32
N TYR A 40 13.22 -21.79 22.55
CA TYR A 40 11.90 -22.09 22.01
C TYR A 40 11.42 -21.01 21.04
N ALA A 41 12.32 -20.14 20.57
CA ALA A 41 11.99 -19.13 19.58
C ALA A 41 11.58 -19.79 18.26
N THR A 42 10.53 -19.26 17.64
CA THR A 42 10.13 -19.55 16.26
C THR A 42 11.04 -18.80 15.30
N ASP A 43 10.86 -19.03 14.00
CA ASP A 43 11.56 -18.29 12.94
C ASP A 43 11.28 -16.77 13.00
N SER A 44 10.13 -16.36 13.56
CA SER A 44 9.84 -14.94 13.79
C SER A 44 10.71 -14.29 14.87
N GLY A 45 11.42 -15.08 15.69
CA GLY A 45 12.40 -14.58 16.66
C GLY A 45 11.80 -13.78 17.82
N LEU A 46 10.47 -13.80 17.99
CA LEU A 46 9.78 -13.00 18.99
C LEU A 46 9.96 -13.60 20.39
N ILE A 47 10.57 -12.83 21.28
CA ILE A 47 10.82 -13.21 22.67
C ILE A 47 9.96 -12.36 23.61
N MET A 48 9.38 -13.00 24.62
CA MET A 48 8.66 -12.34 25.70
C MET A 48 9.61 -11.45 26.49
N PRO A 49 9.39 -10.13 26.57
CA PRO A 49 10.19 -9.25 27.41
C PRO A 49 10.08 -9.62 28.88
N GLU A 50 11.17 -9.48 29.65
CA GLU A 50 11.16 -9.74 31.09
C GLU A 50 10.17 -8.83 31.85
N THR A 51 9.91 -7.65 31.31
CA THR A 51 8.91 -6.70 31.82
C THR A 51 7.47 -7.19 31.64
N GLY A 52 7.23 -8.19 30.79
CA GLY A 52 5.90 -8.64 30.39
C GLY A 52 5.15 -7.66 29.49
N ILE A 53 5.79 -6.55 29.08
CA ILE A 53 5.20 -5.51 28.23
C ILE A 53 5.71 -5.69 26.81
N ILE A 54 4.82 -6.00 25.88
CA ILE A 54 5.13 -6.13 24.46
C ILE A 54 4.80 -4.83 23.74
N ASP A 55 5.78 -4.26 23.05
CA ASP A 55 5.52 -3.21 22.06
C ASP A 55 5.01 -3.86 20.77
N LEU A 56 3.72 -3.67 20.48
CA LEU A 56 3.06 -4.21 19.29
C LEU A 56 3.33 -3.39 18.03
N ALA A 57 3.84 -2.15 18.16
CA ALA A 57 3.99 -1.26 17.01
C ALA A 57 4.89 -1.83 15.90
N PRO A 58 6.02 -2.52 16.16
CA PRO A 58 6.84 -3.13 15.12
C PRO A 58 6.09 -4.24 14.37
N VAL A 59 5.49 -5.18 15.10
CA VAL A 59 4.79 -6.32 14.51
C VAL A 59 3.58 -5.85 13.70
N LEU A 60 2.77 -4.94 14.26
CA LEU A 60 1.65 -4.35 13.54
C LEU A 60 2.10 -3.63 12.27
N ARG A 61 3.20 -2.87 12.31
CA ARG A 61 3.73 -2.17 11.13
C ARG A 61 4.08 -3.15 10.02
N ASP A 62 4.75 -4.25 10.33
CA ASP A 62 5.16 -5.23 9.31
C ASP A 62 3.95 -5.82 8.60
N TYR A 63 2.92 -6.22 9.34
CA TYR A 63 1.67 -6.72 8.76
C TYR A 63 0.89 -5.65 8.00
N ILE A 64 0.84 -4.42 8.53
CA ILE A 64 0.24 -3.27 7.83
C ILE A 64 0.91 -3.07 6.46
N LEU A 65 2.24 -3.07 6.41
CA LEU A 65 2.99 -2.81 5.18
C LEU A 65 2.74 -3.86 4.11
N LEU A 66 2.49 -5.11 4.50
CA LEU A 66 2.14 -6.20 3.57
C LEU A 66 0.75 -6.04 2.94
N GLU A 67 -0.17 -5.39 3.65
CA GLU A 67 -1.56 -5.21 3.18
C GLU A 67 -1.72 -3.94 2.31
N ILE A 68 -0.79 -2.98 2.41
CA ILE A 68 -0.82 -1.78 1.57
C ILE A 68 -0.53 -2.16 0.11
N PRO A 69 -1.38 -1.77 -0.85
CA PRO A 69 -1.14 -2.07 -2.27
C PRO A 69 0.10 -1.33 -2.78
N ILE A 70 0.81 -1.92 -3.73
CA ILE A 70 1.99 -1.32 -4.39
C ILE A 70 1.62 -0.02 -5.14
N SER A 71 0.36 0.13 -5.56
CA SER A 71 -0.14 1.30 -6.29
C SER A 71 -1.46 1.78 -5.69
N PRO A 72 -1.43 2.46 -4.53
CA PRO A 72 -2.62 2.95 -3.85
C PRO A 72 -3.31 4.04 -4.68
N LEU A 73 -4.62 3.93 -4.82
CA LEU A 73 -5.46 4.89 -5.53
C LEU A 73 -6.51 5.45 -4.60
N CYS A 74 -6.70 6.78 -4.61
CA CYS A 74 -7.75 7.43 -3.81
C CYS A 74 -9.18 7.00 -4.21
N ARG A 75 -9.34 6.48 -5.43
CA ARG A 75 -10.54 5.83 -5.94
C ARG A 75 -10.21 5.02 -7.21
N PRO A 76 -11.00 3.99 -7.57
CA PRO A 76 -10.71 3.11 -8.70
C PRO A 76 -10.54 3.81 -10.06
N ASP A 77 -11.26 4.91 -10.27
CA ASP A 77 -11.32 5.69 -11.50
C ASP A 77 -10.50 7.00 -11.44
N CYS A 78 -9.51 7.09 -10.54
CA CYS A 78 -8.67 8.28 -10.42
C CYS A 78 -7.99 8.62 -11.76
N LYS A 79 -8.26 9.81 -12.28
CA LYS A 79 -7.74 10.29 -13.58
C LYS A 79 -6.29 10.74 -13.51
N GLY A 80 -5.77 10.98 -12.32
CA GLY A 80 -4.39 11.39 -12.08
C GLY A 80 -4.07 12.82 -12.47
N LEU A 81 -2.77 13.10 -12.59
CA LEU A 81 -2.25 14.37 -13.07
C LEU A 81 -2.05 14.34 -14.59
N CYS A 82 -2.22 15.49 -15.24
CA CYS A 82 -1.80 15.67 -16.62
C CYS A 82 -0.27 15.47 -16.73
N PRO A 83 0.23 14.62 -17.64
CA PRO A 83 1.66 14.38 -17.77
C PRO A 83 2.44 15.61 -18.29
N ILE A 84 1.74 16.58 -18.90
CA ILE A 84 2.36 17.76 -19.51
C ILE A 84 2.41 18.94 -18.54
N CYS A 85 1.31 19.24 -17.84
CA CYS A 85 1.24 20.41 -16.94
C CYS A 85 1.05 20.10 -15.46
N GLY A 86 0.87 18.84 -15.08
CA GLY A 86 0.67 18.44 -13.68
C GLY A 86 -0.71 18.78 -13.10
N ASN A 87 -1.65 19.30 -13.91
CA ASN A 87 -3.00 19.61 -13.43
C ASN A 87 -3.76 18.35 -13.00
N ASN A 88 -4.50 18.42 -11.90
CA ASN A 88 -5.30 17.31 -11.41
C ASN A 88 -6.55 17.11 -12.29
N LEU A 89 -6.54 16.05 -13.09
CA LEU A 89 -7.62 15.72 -14.03
C LEU A 89 -8.92 15.30 -13.35
N ASN A 90 -8.86 15.05 -12.04
CA ASN A 90 -10.03 14.81 -11.21
C ASN A 90 -10.83 16.08 -10.89
N GLU A 91 -10.20 17.24 -10.97
CA GLU A 91 -10.78 18.54 -10.57
C GLU A 91 -11.04 19.43 -11.78
N SER A 92 -10.15 19.42 -12.77
CA SER A 92 -10.31 20.22 -13.98
C SER A 92 -9.68 19.55 -15.21
N ILE A 93 -10.18 19.92 -16.39
CA ILE A 93 -9.67 19.43 -17.67
C ILE A 93 -8.63 20.43 -18.19
N CYS A 94 -7.50 19.92 -18.71
CA CYS A 94 -6.56 20.71 -19.51
C CYS A 94 -6.69 20.33 -20.99
N HIS A 95 -6.27 21.23 -21.89
CA HIS A 95 -6.36 21.06 -23.34
C HIS A 95 -5.04 20.62 -24.00
N HIS A 96 -4.19 19.92 -23.27
CA HIS A 96 -3.01 19.32 -23.88
C HIS A 96 -3.44 18.03 -24.59
N ASP A 97 -3.12 17.92 -25.87
CA ASP A 97 -3.29 16.68 -26.61
C ASP A 97 -2.31 15.63 -26.08
N ASP A 98 -2.72 14.36 -26.14
CA ASP A 98 -1.80 13.26 -25.90
C ASP A 98 -0.62 13.36 -26.88
N GLU A 99 0.61 13.30 -26.38
CA GLU A 99 1.76 13.24 -27.26
C GLU A 99 1.62 12.04 -28.21
N PRO A 100 1.97 12.19 -29.49
CA PRO A 100 2.00 11.05 -30.39
C PRO A 100 2.93 9.98 -29.78
N GLY A 101 2.35 8.84 -29.42
CA GLY A 101 3.06 7.77 -28.73
C GLY A 101 4.36 7.39 -29.42
N ASP A 102 5.37 6.99 -28.63
CA ASP A 102 6.74 6.78 -29.14
C ASP A 102 6.73 5.91 -30.41
N PRO A 103 7.28 6.39 -31.54
CA PRO A 103 7.28 5.64 -32.80
C PRO A 103 7.96 4.26 -32.69
N ARG A 104 8.89 4.06 -31.75
CA ARG A 104 9.51 2.75 -31.46
C ARG A 104 8.51 1.74 -30.93
N LEU A 105 7.43 2.20 -30.29
CA LEU A 105 6.36 1.38 -29.71
C LEU A 105 5.16 1.23 -30.65
N SER A 106 5.24 1.73 -31.88
CA SER A 106 4.15 1.68 -32.86
C SER A 106 3.56 0.28 -33.08
N SER A 107 4.39 -0.76 -33.07
CA SER A 107 3.96 -2.16 -33.19
C SER A 107 3.00 -2.61 -32.07
N LEU A 108 3.07 -2.01 -30.89
CA LEU A 108 2.22 -2.34 -29.73
C LEU A 108 0.78 -1.80 -29.88
N LYS A 109 0.52 -0.87 -30.82
CA LYS A 109 -0.85 -0.37 -31.07
C LYS A 109 -1.83 -1.48 -31.40
N SER A 110 -1.35 -2.53 -32.08
CA SER A 110 -2.14 -3.72 -32.41
C SER A 110 -2.71 -4.48 -31.19
N LEU A 111 -2.17 -4.25 -29.99
CA LEU A 111 -2.64 -4.87 -28.74
C LEU A 111 -3.79 -4.12 -28.06
N LEU A 112 -4.03 -2.85 -28.43
CA LEU A 112 -5.12 -2.02 -27.90
C LEU A 112 -6.44 -2.19 -28.67
N GLU A 113 -6.39 -2.80 -29.85
CA GLU A 113 -7.54 -2.98 -30.76
C GLU A 113 -8.24 -4.34 -30.59
N LYS A 114 -7.98 -5.05 -29.48
CA LYS A 114 -8.63 -6.32 -29.10
C LYS A 114 -9.44 -6.16 -27.83
#